data_AF-A0A533VPC7-F1
#
_entry.id   AF-A0A533VPC7-F1
#
_cell.length_a   1.000
_cell.length_b   1.000
_cell.length_c   1.000
_cell.angle_alpha   90.00
_cell.angle_beta   90.00
_cell.angle_gamma   90.00
#
_symmetry.space_group_name_H-M   'P 1'
#
loop_
_entity.id
_entity.type
_entity.pdbx_description
1 polymer ?
#
loop_
_entity_poly.entity_id
_entity_poly.type
_entity_poly.pdbx_seq_one_letter_code
_entity_poly.pdbx_strand_id
1 'polypeptide(L)'
;MNRIRRISTELLSSYRVKFGTDFQENKKALDEIAIIRSKGLKNEIAGFITSYLRRELEEQKEKESESAAHTESIREAEEIEEQILN
;
A
#
# COMPACT_ATOMS: atom_id res chain seq x y z
N MET A 1 19.05 3.69 -12.14
CA MET A 1 17.61 3.53 -11.79
C MET A 1 16.95 2.54 -12.74
N ASN A 2 16.14 1.61 -12.23
CA ASN A 2 15.35 0.71 -13.07
C ASN A 2 14.17 1.48 -13.67
N ARG A 3 14.03 1.47 -15.01
CA ARG A 3 13.02 2.24 -15.76
C ARG A 3 11.58 1.88 -15.36
N ILE A 4 11.31 0.60 -15.08
CA ILE A 4 9.97 0.14 -14.68
C ILE A 4 9.60 0.77 -13.34
N ARG A 5 10.51 0.71 -12.36
CA ARG A 5 10.28 1.31 -11.03
C ARG A 5 10.01 2.80 -11.14
N ARG A 6 10.79 3.53 -11.95
CA ARG A 6 10.59 4.98 -12.15
C ARG A 6 9.20 5.29 -12.69
N ILE A 7 8.79 4.61 -13.76
CA ILE A 7 7.48 4.82 -14.39
C ILE A 7 6.35 4.43 -13.43
N SER A 8 6.46 3.28 -12.76
CA SER A 8 5.45 2.83 -11.81
C SER A 8 5.29 3.81 -10.63
N THR A 9 6.37 4.37 -10.09
CA THR A 9 6.30 5.37 -9.02
C THR A 9 5.64 6.67 -9.51
N GLU A 10 5.94 7.12 -10.72
CA GLU A 10 5.31 8.30 -11.34
C GLU A 10 3.80 8.10 -11.54
N LEU A 11 3.40 6.92 -12.01
CA LEU A 11 1.99 6.53 -12.17
C LEU A 11 1.27 6.45 -10.83
N LEU A 12 1.89 5.85 -9.81
CA LEU A 12 1.33 5.77 -8.46
C LEU A 12 1.20 7.15 -7.81
N SER A 13 2.13 8.06 -8.07
CA SER A 13 2.05 9.43 -7.55
C SER A 13 0.88 10.21 -8.14
N SER A 14 0.55 9.97 -9.42
CA SER A 14 -0.45 10.76 -10.14
C SER A 14 -1.85 10.11 -10.11
N TYR A 15 -1.91 8.79 -10.12
CA TYR A 15 -3.16 8.01 -10.31
C TYR A 15 -3.34 6.94 -9.24
N ARG A 16 -2.97 7.22 -7.99
CA ARG A 16 -3.00 6.24 -6.89
C ARG A 16 -4.34 5.51 -6.76
N VAL A 17 -5.45 6.24 -6.87
CA VAL A 17 -6.82 5.73 -6.68
C VAL A 17 -7.24 4.72 -7.75
N LYS A 18 -6.59 4.73 -8.92
CA LYS A 18 -6.89 3.82 -10.04
C LYS A 18 -6.19 2.46 -9.91
N PHE A 19 -5.24 2.32 -9.00
CA PHE A 19 -4.45 1.10 -8.82
C PHE A 19 -4.81 0.37 -7.53
N GLY A 20 -4.80 -0.96 -7.59
CA GLY A 20 -5.13 -1.84 -6.46
C GLY A 20 -4.23 -3.07 -6.40
N THR A 21 -4.65 -4.07 -5.64
CA THR A 21 -3.92 -5.34 -5.48
C THR A 21 -4.22 -6.37 -6.57
N ASP A 22 -5.20 -6.11 -7.44
CA ASP A 22 -5.54 -6.96 -8.57
C ASP A 22 -4.72 -6.62 -9.83
N PHE A 23 -4.14 -7.65 -10.45
CA PHE A 23 -3.26 -7.49 -11.60
C PHE A 23 -4.03 -7.13 -12.88
N GLN A 24 -5.24 -7.67 -13.11
CA GLN A 24 -5.99 -7.40 -14.32
C GLN A 24 -6.61 -6.01 -14.29
N GLU A 25 -7.10 -5.56 -13.14
CA GLU A 25 -7.56 -4.19 -12.92
C GLU A 25 -6.44 -3.19 -13.17
N ASN A 26 -5.25 -3.44 -12.63
CA ASN A 26 -4.08 -2.58 -12.87
C ASN A 26 -3.71 -2.51 -14.35
N LYS A 27 -3.84 -3.61 -15.12
CA LYS A 27 -3.63 -3.56 -16.57
C LYS A 27 -4.67 -2.72 -17.30
N LYS A 28 -5.94 -2.83 -16.93
CA LYS A 28 -7.01 -2.01 -17.50
C LYS A 28 -6.79 -0.52 -17.19
N ALA A 29 -6.43 -0.20 -15.95
CA ALA A 29 -6.07 1.15 -15.54
C ALA A 29 -4.88 1.69 -16.36
N LEU A 30 -3.84 0.88 -16.60
CA LEU A 30 -2.73 1.27 -17.46
C LEU A 30 -3.17 1.57 -18.90
N ASP A 31 -4.13 0.83 -19.44
CA ASP A 31 -4.66 1.06 -20.79
C ASP A 31 -5.50 2.34 -20.88
N GLU A 32 -6.17 2.74 -19.80
CA GLU A 32 -6.89 4.03 -19.69
C GLU A 32 -5.93 5.21 -19.56
N ILE A 33 -4.82 5.04 -18.83
CA ILE A 33 -3.92 6.13 -18.45
C ILE A 33 -2.82 6.37 -19.50
N ALA A 34 -2.30 5.30 -20.11
CA ALA A 34 -1.10 5.40 -20.94
C ALA A 34 -1.12 4.44 -22.15
N ILE A 35 -0.63 4.94 -23.30
CA ILE A 35 -0.46 4.14 -24.50
C ILE A 35 0.84 3.32 -24.40
N ILE A 36 0.74 2.10 -23.86
CA ILE A 36 1.87 1.17 -23.77
C ILE A 36 1.79 0.13 -24.90
N ARG A 37 2.64 0.30 -25.91
CA ARG A 37 2.69 -0.58 -27.09
C ARG A 37 3.21 -1.99 -26.80
N SER A 38 4.16 -2.13 -25.86
CA SER A 38 4.74 -3.43 -25.53
C SER A 38 3.96 -4.15 -24.44
N LYS A 39 3.46 -5.35 -24.76
CA LYS A 39 2.79 -6.24 -23.80
C LYS A 39 3.68 -6.59 -22.60
N GLY A 40 4.97 -6.87 -22.85
CA GLY A 40 5.93 -7.22 -21.80
C GLY A 40 6.11 -6.08 -20.81
N LEU A 41 6.34 -4.88 -21.33
CA LEU A 41 6.50 -3.68 -20.50
C LEU A 41 5.24 -3.39 -19.67
N LYS A 42 4.06 -3.52 -20.28
CA LYS A 42 2.78 -3.35 -19.57
C LYS A 42 2.64 -4.34 -18.41
N ASN A 43 2.98 -5.61 -18.65
CA ASN A 43 2.94 -6.65 -17.64
C ASN A 43 3.95 -6.39 -16.51
N GLU A 44 5.16 -5.94 -16.83
CA GLU A 44 6.17 -5.60 -15.82
C GLU A 44 5.74 -4.43 -14.94
N ILE A 45 5.17 -3.38 -15.53
CA ILE A 45 4.67 -2.20 -14.79
C ILE A 45 3.50 -2.62 -13.89
N ALA A 46 2.51 -3.33 -14.44
CA ALA A 46 1.35 -3.81 -13.67
C ALA A 46 1.78 -4.74 -12.53
N GLY A 47 2.73 -5.65 -12.80
CA GLY A 47 3.28 -6.56 -11.80
C GLY A 47 3.99 -5.81 -10.68
N PHE A 48 4.83 -4.83 -11.03
CA PHE A 48 5.51 -4.00 -10.04
C PHE A 48 4.53 -3.23 -9.15
N ILE A 49 3.53 -2.56 -9.75
CA ILE A 49 2.49 -1.82 -9.01
C ILE A 49 1.75 -2.75 -8.05
N THR A 50 1.36 -3.93 -8.53
CA THR A 50 0.63 -4.92 -7.73
C THR A 50 1.44 -5.38 -6.51
N SER A 51 2.69 -5.78 -6.70
CA SER A 51 3.56 -6.22 -5.60
C SER A 51 3.88 -5.08 -4.64
N TYR A 52 4.04 -3.86 -5.14
CA TYR A 52 4.27 -2.68 -4.31
C TYR A 52 3.08 -2.40 -3.38
N LEU A 53 1.86 -2.42 -3.92
CA LEU A 53 0.64 -2.15 -3.15
C LEU A 53 0.34 -3.25 -2.12
N ARG A 54 0.60 -4.53 -2.45
CA ARG A 54 0.46 -5.61 -1.46
C ARG A 54 1.40 -5.42 -0.27
N ARG A 55 2.67 -5.13 -0.55
CA ARG A 55 3.66 -4.91 0.51
C ARG A 55 3.28 -3.70 1.38
N GLU A 56 2.83 -2.61 0.77
CA GLU A 56 2.40 -1.43 1.52
C GLU A 56 1.20 -1.72 2.43
N LEU A 57 0.25 -2.54 1.98
CA LEU A 57 -0.90 -2.97 2.79
C LEU A 57 -0.50 -3.89 3.95
N GLU A 58 0.47 -4.79 3.74
CA GLU A 58 1.02 -5.63 4.80
C GLU A 58 1.73 -4.77 5.85
N GLU A 59 2.59 -3.85 5.43
CA GLU A 59 3.27 -2.89 6.32
C GLU A 59 2.28 -1.99 7.08
N GLN A 60 1.16 -1.61 6.48
CA GLN A 60 0.11 -0.83 7.15
C GLN A 60 -0.61 -1.67 8.22
N LYS A 61 -0.98 -2.91 7.91
CA LYS A 61 -1.62 -3.81 8.88
C LYS A 61 -0.72 -4.10 10.08
N GLU A 62 0.57 -4.28 9.85
CA GLU A 62 1.55 -4.46 10.93
C GLU A 62 1.58 -3.23 11.84
N LYS A 63 1.74 -2.03 11.27
CA LYS A 63 1.72 -0.76 12.03
C LYS A 63 0.42 -0.51 12.77
N GLU A 64 -0.72 -0.82 12.14
CA GLU A 64 -2.03 -0.72 12.76
C GLU A 64 -2.13 -1.67 13.97
N SER A 65 -1.67 -2.92 13.82
CA SER A 65 -1.64 -3.89 14.93
C SER A 65 -0.74 -3.47 16.09
N GLU A 66 0.42 -2.88 15.79
CA GLU A 66 1.35 -2.35 16.80
C GLU A 66 0.76 -1.12 17.51
N SER A 67 0.11 -0.22 16.75
CA SER A 67 -0.54 0.97 17.32
C SER A 67 -1.75 0.63 18.18
N ALA A 68 -2.52 -0.38 17.79
CA ALA A 68 -3.65 -0.87 18.57
C ALA A 68 -3.15 -1.49 19.88
N ALA A 69 -2.14 -2.37 19.83
CA ALA A 69 -1.55 -2.98 21.02
C ALA A 69 -0.97 -1.92 21.98
N HIS A 70 -0.27 -0.91 21.44
CA HIS A 70 0.27 0.18 22.26
C HIS A 70 -0.85 1.02 22.92
N THR A 71 -1.94 1.30 22.19
CA THR A 71 -3.09 2.03 22.71
C THR A 71 -3.80 1.27 23.83
N GLU A 72 -3.99 -0.05 23.67
CA GLU A 72 -4.59 -0.88 24.72
C GLU A 72 -3.70 -0.94 25.97
N SER A 73 -2.37 -1.08 25.83
CA SER A 73 -1.46 -1.06 26.98
C SER A 73 -1.47 0.28 27.74
N ILE A 74 -1.62 1.42 27.04
CA ILE A 74 -1.75 2.72 27.69
C ILE A 74 -3.05 2.78 28.50
N ARG A 75 -4.17 2.34 27.93
CA ARG A 75 -5.47 2.32 28.63
C ARG A 75 -5.44 1.44 29.86
N GLU A 76 -4.88 0.24 29.76
CA GLU A 76 -4.73 -0.68 30.89
C GLU A 76 -3.88 -0.04 32.01
N ALA A 77 -2.81 0.68 31.67
CA ALA A 77 -1.97 1.38 32.64
C ALA A 77 -2.71 2.54 33.32
N GLU A 78 -3.47 3.34 32.56
CA GLU A 78 -4.30 4.44 33.09
C GLU A 78 -5.40 3.92 34.04
N GLU A 79 -6.07 2.81 33.68
CA GLU A 79 -7.09 2.18 34.54
C GLU A 79 -6.51 1.67 35.86
N ILE A 80 -5.32 1.04 35.81
CA ILE A 80 -4.62 0.57 37.02
C ILE A 80 -4.23 1.74 37.92
N GLU A 81 -3.73 2.84 37.34
CA GLU A 81 -3.35 4.03 38.08
C GLU A 81 -4.55 4.67 38.79
N GLU A 82 -5.69 4.80 38.09
CA GLU A 82 -6.93 5.33 38.67
C GLU A 82 -7.48 4.45 39.81
N GLN A 83 -7.34 3.12 39.72
CA GLN A 83 -7.73 2.19 40.79
C GLN A 83 -6.86 2.28 42.04
N ILE A 84 -5.58 2.65 41.93
CA ILE A 84 -4.67 2.80 43.08
C ILE A 84 -4.92 4.10 43.85
N LEU A 85 -5.46 5.12 43.17
CA LEU A 85 -5.70 6.46 43.72
C LEU A 85 -7.04 6.61 44.47
N ASN A 86 -7.96 5.66 44.33
CA ASN A 86 -9.26 5.60 45.02
C ASN A 86 -9.22 4.68 46.26
#